data_AF-A0A3C1UGR7-F1
#
_entry.id   AF-A0A3C1UGR7-F1
#
_cell.length_a   1.000
_cell.length_b   1.000
_cell.length_c   1.000
_cell.angle_alpha   90.00
_cell.angle_beta   90.00
_cell.angle_gamma   90.00
#
_symmetry.space_group_name_H-M   'P 1'
#
loop_
_entity.id
_entity.type
_entity.pdbx_description
1 polymer ?
#
loop_
_entity_poly.entity_id
_entity_poly.type
_entity_poly.pdbx_seq_one_letter_code
_entity_poly.pdbx_strand_id
1 'polypeptide(L)'
;MSTIIIIAFCLAALTALIILALKKPTGIGNWSLDQAVLPFAEINGDIITLHNVRNFHYRSTSDFTPQYYDKTVKISDLSSVDFIVEPFSGRRGVAHTFVSFEFIDGSYISISVEVRKKQGEHFDAFKGLFRHFELMYVIADERDVIQLRSNFRKDNVYLYPIKTTPEKIQKMFLEMIQRANSLKQKPEFYNTITNTCTTNLVRHINTITPKRVPWSLKILIPTYSDKLAYDVGLIDNSLPFEQVKP
;
A
#
# COMPACT_ATOMS: atom_id res chain seq x y z
N MET A 1 0.17 31.93 38.19
CA MET A 1 0.82 31.89 36.86
C MET A 1 0.73 30.51 36.21
N SER A 2 1.03 29.43 36.95
CA SER A 2 0.91 28.04 36.49
C SER A 2 -0.48 27.61 36.02
N THR A 3 -1.56 27.96 36.74
CA THR A 3 -2.93 27.57 36.36
C THR A 3 -3.40 28.17 35.04
N ILE A 4 -3.06 29.44 34.78
CA ILE A 4 -3.44 30.14 33.53
C ILE A 4 -2.71 29.50 32.34
N ILE A 5 -1.44 29.14 32.51
CA ILE A 5 -0.64 28.46 31.47
C ILE A 5 -1.23 27.07 31.16
N ILE A 6 -1.62 26.31 32.18
CA ILE A 6 -2.25 25.00 32.01
C ILE A 6 -3.58 25.12 31.26
N ILE A 7 -4.44 26.07 31.64
CA ILE A 7 -5.72 26.30 30.96
C ILE A 7 -5.51 26.70 29.51
N ALA A 8 -4.57 27.61 29.22
CA ALA A 8 -4.24 28.02 27.87
C ALA A 8 -3.74 26.85 27.01
N PHE A 9 -2.87 25.99 27.58
CA PHE A 9 -2.37 24.80 26.91
C PHE A 9 -3.50 23.79 26.63
N CYS A 10 -4.35 23.50 27.61
CA CYS A 10 -5.49 22.60 27.43
C CYS A 10 -6.47 23.11 26.36
N LEU A 11 -6.75 24.42 26.36
CA LEU A 11 -7.62 25.02 25.35
C LEU A 11 -7.00 24.92 23.95
N ALA A 12 -5.71 25.24 23.80
CA ALA A 12 -5.00 25.10 22.53
C ALA A 12 -4.99 23.64 22.03
N ALA A 13 -4.74 22.68 22.92
CA ALA A 13 -4.78 21.25 22.59
C ALA A 13 -6.19 20.80 22.16
N LEU A 14 -7.23 21.24 22.87
CA LEU A 14 -8.61 20.94 22.51
C LEU A 14 -8.98 21.55 21.15
N THR A 15 -8.60 22.80 20.90
CA THR A 15 -8.81 23.45 19.60
C THR A 15 -8.09 22.71 18.47
N ALA A 16 -6.84 22.30 18.68
CA ALA A 16 -6.09 21.51 17.70
C ALA A 16 -6.75 20.16 17.42
N LEU A 17 -7.27 19.47 18.45
CA LEU A 17 -8.02 18.22 18.30
C LEU A 17 -9.33 18.41 17.53
N ILE A 18 -10.07 19.49 17.80
CA ILE A 18 -11.29 19.83 17.07
C ILE A 18 -10.98 20.10 15.59
N ILE A 19 -9.96 20.92 15.29
CA ILE A 19 -9.52 21.19 13.92
C ILE A 19 -9.15 19.88 13.21
N LEU A 20 -8.37 19.03 13.87
CA LEU A 20 -7.97 17.74 13.31
C LEU A 20 -9.18 16.84 13.04
N ALA A 21 -10.14 16.77 13.96
CA ALA A 21 -11.35 15.96 13.84
C ALA A 21 -12.25 16.43 12.69
N LEU A 22 -12.35 17.75 12.47
CA LEU A 22 -13.14 18.37 11.41
C LEU A 22 -12.48 18.34 10.03
N LYS A 23 -11.15 18.15 9.96
CA LYS A 23 -10.43 18.02 8.68
C LYS A 23 -10.98 16.83 7.90
N LYS A 24 -11.35 17.06 6.63
CA LYS A 24 -11.85 16.03 5.70
C LYS A 24 -10.87 15.82 4.54
N PRO A 25 -10.69 14.58 4.08
CA PRO A 25 -9.97 14.31 2.84
C PRO A 25 -10.85 14.80 1.69
N THR A 26 -10.23 15.37 0.66
CA THR A 26 -10.96 16.05 -0.42
C THR A 26 -10.74 15.38 -1.77
N GLY A 27 -9.65 14.62 -1.95
CA GLY A 27 -9.26 14.07 -3.25
C GLY A 27 -8.65 15.11 -4.20
N ILE A 28 -8.75 16.39 -3.84
CA ILE A 28 -8.28 17.55 -4.61
C ILE A 28 -6.93 18.00 -4.05
N GLY A 29 -5.93 18.10 -4.91
CA GLY A 29 -4.62 18.56 -4.53
C GLY A 29 -3.71 18.72 -5.74
N ASN A 30 -2.68 19.54 -5.59
CA ASN A 30 -1.54 19.53 -6.50
C ASN A 30 -0.67 18.31 -6.18
N TRP A 31 -1.15 17.12 -6.58
CA TRP A 31 -0.53 15.83 -6.28
C TRP A 31 0.84 15.69 -6.95
N SER A 32 1.75 14.95 -6.33
CA SER A 32 3.01 14.60 -6.98
C SER A 32 2.75 13.76 -8.23
N LEU A 33 3.61 13.86 -9.25
CA LEU A 33 3.38 13.25 -10.56
C LEU A 33 3.20 11.72 -10.48
N ASP A 34 3.90 11.06 -9.58
CA ASP A 34 3.81 9.62 -9.27
C ASP A 34 2.46 9.18 -8.69
N GLN A 35 1.62 10.13 -8.27
CA GLN A 35 0.40 9.91 -7.48
C GLN A 35 -0.78 10.79 -7.94
N ALA A 36 -0.63 11.46 -9.09
CA ALA A 36 -1.61 12.40 -9.61
C ALA A 36 -2.89 11.71 -10.10
N VAL A 37 -2.74 10.58 -10.79
CA VAL A 37 -3.86 9.83 -11.37
C VAL A 37 -4.28 8.68 -10.45
N LEU A 38 -5.58 8.62 -10.15
CA LEU A 38 -6.16 7.53 -9.38
C LEU A 38 -6.62 6.39 -10.32
N PRO A 39 -6.19 5.15 -10.06
CA PRO A 39 -6.70 4.01 -10.79
C PRO A 39 -8.11 3.65 -10.32
N PHE A 40 -8.83 2.94 -11.18
CA PHE A 40 -10.12 2.34 -10.88
C PHE A 40 -10.35 1.15 -11.81
N ALA A 41 -11.41 0.38 -11.56
CA ALA A 41 -11.78 -0.71 -12.42
C ALA A 41 -13.29 -0.86 -12.55
N GLU A 42 -13.72 -1.34 -13.71
CA GLU A 42 -15.05 -1.87 -13.94
C GLU A 42 -15.05 -3.38 -13.63
N ILE A 43 -16.04 -3.84 -12.88
CA ILE A 43 -16.15 -5.24 -12.42
C ILE A 43 -17.39 -5.86 -13.06
N ASN A 44 -17.18 -6.74 -14.03
CA ASN A 44 -18.23 -7.43 -14.79
C ASN A 44 -18.08 -8.95 -14.64
N GLY A 45 -18.45 -9.45 -13.46
CA GLY A 45 -18.29 -10.86 -13.11
C GLY A 45 -16.81 -11.26 -13.09
N ASP A 46 -16.42 -12.18 -13.97
CA ASP A 46 -15.03 -12.65 -14.10
C ASP A 46 -14.13 -11.67 -14.86
N ILE A 47 -14.69 -10.69 -15.58
CA ILE A 47 -13.94 -9.74 -16.40
C ILE A 47 -13.77 -8.43 -15.64
N ILE A 48 -12.52 -8.00 -15.46
CA ILE A 48 -12.15 -6.72 -14.84
C ILE A 48 -11.45 -5.84 -15.86
N THR A 49 -11.96 -4.64 -16.10
CA THR A 49 -11.26 -3.62 -16.89
C THR A 49 -10.59 -2.64 -15.92
N LEU A 50 -9.27 -2.72 -15.82
CA LEU A 50 -8.44 -1.81 -15.05
C LEU A 50 -8.18 -0.55 -15.85
N HIS A 51 -8.38 0.61 -15.24
CA HIS A 51 -8.10 1.91 -15.82
C HIS A 51 -6.99 2.63 -15.07
N ASN A 52 -6.17 3.37 -15.82
CA ASN A 52 -4.99 4.07 -15.32
C ASN A 52 -3.99 3.14 -14.61
N VAL A 53 -3.71 1.97 -15.19
CA VAL A 53 -2.61 1.11 -14.73
C VAL A 53 -1.31 1.86 -14.97
N ARG A 54 -0.59 2.18 -13.89
CA ARG A 54 0.65 2.96 -13.93
C ARG A 54 1.77 2.17 -14.60
N ASN A 55 2.49 2.80 -15.51
CA ASN A 55 3.60 2.18 -16.25
C ASN A 55 4.73 3.17 -16.51
N PHE A 56 5.26 3.75 -15.43
CA PHE A 56 6.23 4.83 -15.53
C PHE A 56 7.58 4.33 -16.06
N HIS A 57 8.21 5.15 -16.90
CA HIS A 57 9.56 4.90 -17.41
C HIS A 57 10.55 5.82 -16.69
N TYR A 58 11.45 5.23 -15.92
CA TYR A 58 12.36 5.95 -15.05
C TYR A 58 13.74 6.17 -15.69
N ARG A 59 14.32 7.34 -15.42
CA ARG A 59 15.74 7.67 -15.67
C ARG A 59 16.47 7.92 -14.35
N SER A 60 15.76 8.41 -13.34
CA SER A 60 16.21 8.51 -11.94
C SER A 60 14.99 8.41 -10.99
N THR A 61 15.21 8.61 -9.70
CA THR A 61 14.13 8.68 -8.69
C THR A 61 13.24 9.92 -8.82
N SER A 62 13.70 10.96 -9.53
CA SER A 62 12.99 12.23 -9.73
C SER A 62 12.77 12.59 -11.21
N ASP A 63 13.40 11.88 -12.14
CA ASP A 63 13.23 12.04 -13.58
C ASP A 63 12.62 10.77 -14.19
N PHE A 64 11.38 10.88 -14.64
CA PHE A 64 10.60 9.79 -15.21
C PHE A 64 9.55 10.33 -16.17
N THR A 65 9.05 9.47 -17.05
CA THR A 65 7.93 9.77 -17.94
C THR A 65 6.67 9.12 -17.38
N PRO A 66 5.68 9.90 -16.91
CA PRO A 66 4.39 9.37 -16.52
C PRO A 66 3.69 8.70 -17.71
N GLN A 67 3.25 7.46 -17.53
CA GLN A 67 2.48 6.73 -18.52
C GLN A 67 1.48 5.82 -17.82
N TYR A 68 0.32 5.66 -18.44
CA TYR A 68 -0.77 4.83 -17.96
C TYR A 68 -1.36 4.05 -19.13
N TYR A 69 -1.90 2.87 -18.86
CA TYR A 69 -2.67 2.11 -19.82
C TYR A 69 -3.91 1.50 -19.15
N ASP A 70 -4.85 1.08 -19.99
CA ASP A 70 -6.01 0.31 -19.56
C ASP A 70 -5.81 -1.15 -19.93
N LYS A 71 -6.26 -2.07 -19.08
CA LYS A 71 -6.10 -3.52 -19.28
C LYS A 71 -7.32 -4.26 -18.80
N THR A 72 -7.87 -5.10 -19.68
CA THR A 72 -8.89 -6.07 -19.31
C THR A 72 -8.23 -7.39 -18.94
N VAL A 73 -8.61 -7.94 -17.79
CA VAL A 73 -8.13 -9.22 -17.28
C VAL A 73 -9.30 -10.09 -16.86
N LYS A 74 -9.10 -11.40 -16.82
CA LYS A 74 -10.02 -12.31 -16.13
C LYS A 74 -9.50 -12.61 -14.74
N ILE A 75 -10.40 -12.67 -13.77
CA ILE A 75 -10.06 -13.04 -12.40
C ILE A 75 -9.68 -14.51 -12.33
N SER A 76 -10.38 -15.35 -13.10
CA SER A 76 -10.08 -16.77 -13.27
C SER A 76 -8.67 -17.05 -13.82
N ASP A 77 -8.06 -16.07 -14.49
CA ASP A 77 -6.70 -16.16 -15.03
C ASP A 77 -5.63 -15.84 -13.99
N LEU A 78 -5.97 -15.48 -12.74
CA LEU A 78 -4.99 -15.27 -11.67
C LEU A 78 -4.35 -16.60 -11.23
N SER A 79 -3.03 -16.70 -11.36
CA SER A 79 -2.27 -17.93 -11.07
C SER A 79 -1.57 -17.89 -9.71
N SER A 80 -0.94 -16.76 -9.38
CA SER A 80 -0.14 -16.61 -8.17
C SER A 80 -0.22 -15.18 -7.61
N VAL A 81 0.25 -15.01 -6.38
CA VAL A 81 0.45 -13.68 -5.79
C VAL A 81 1.72 -13.66 -4.95
N ASP A 82 2.56 -12.67 -5.21
CA ASP A 82 3.77 -12.41 -4.45
C ASP A 82 3.52 -11.30 -3.43
N PHE A 83 3.98 -11.53 -2.19
CA PHE A 83 4.09 -10.50 -1.18
C PHE A 83 5.47 -9.86 -1.26
N ILE A 84 5.49 -8.54 -1.38
CA ILE A 84 6.72 -7.79 -1.65
C ILE A 84 7.03 -6.89 -0.47
N VAL A 85 8.27 -6.95 0.01
CA VAL A 85 8.80 -6.11 1.09
C VAL A 85 10.01 -5.33 0.59
N GLU A 86 9.93 -4.01 0.68
CA GLU A 86 11.01 -3.06 0.36
C GLU A 86 11.45 -2.35 1.65
N PRO A 87 12.46 -2.84 2.37
CA PRO A 87 13.07 -2.06 3.45
C PRO A 87 13.75 -0.82 2.90
N PHE A 88 13.39 0.37 3.40
CA PHE A 88 13.98 1.61 2.91
C PHE A 88 15.44 1.72 3.33
N SER A 89 16.33 1.82 2.34
CA SER A 89 17.75 2.02 2.59
C SER A 89 17.96 3.30 3.41
N GLY A 90 18.69 3.16 4.52
CA GLY A 90 19.00 4.27 5.44
C GLY A 90 17.99 4.55 6.56
N ARG A 91 16.84 3.87 6.65
CA ARG A 91 15.89 4.02 7.79
C ARG A 91 15.51 2.67 8.40
N ARG A 92 16.17 2.30 9.50
CA ARG A 92 15.87 1.07 10.26
C ARG A 92 14.40 1.05 10.71
N GLY A 93 13.72 -0.09 10.51
CA GLY A 93 12.34 -0.30 10.96
C GLY A 93 11.25 0.23 10.03
N VAL A 94 11.61 0.83 8.90
CA VAL A 94 10.66 1.28 7.88
C VAL A 94 10.82 0.43 6.63
N ALA A 95 9.73 -0.20 6.22
CA ALA A 95 9.64 -0.87 4.93
C ALA A 95 8.33 -0.49 4.26
N HIS A 96 8.28 -0.69 2.95
CA HIS A 96 7.04 -0.66 2.19
C HIS A 96 6.62 -2.08 1.86
N THR A 97 5.31 -2.33 1.88
CA THR A 97 4.74 -3.64 1.59
C THR A 97 3.67 -3.51 0.52
N PHE A 98 3.67 -4.43 -0.43
CA PHE A 98 2.67 -4.49 -1.50
C PHE A 98 2.58 -5.91 -2.04
N VAL A 99 1.71 -6.13 -3.02
CA VAL A 99 1.53 -7.44 -3.65
C VAL A 99 1.59 -7.31 -5.17
N SER A 100 2.07 -8.36 -5.83
CA SER A 100 2.03 -8.52 -7.28
C SER A 100 1.26 -9.77 -7.64
N PHE A 101 0.31 -9.64 -8.56
CA PHE A 101 -0.56 -10.72 -9.00
C PHE A 101 -0.13 -11.19 -10.38
N GLU A 102 0.16 -12.48 -10.49
CA GLU A 102 0.49 -13.13 -11.76
C GLU A 102 -0.78 -13.64 -12.43
N PHE A 103 -0.84 -13.47 -13.75
CA PHE A 103 -1.85 -14.09 -14.61
C PHE A 103 -1.25 -15.27 -15.36
N ILE A 104 -2.09 -16.21 -15.81
CA ILE A 104 -1.66 -17.42 -16.54
C ILE A 104 -0.88 -17.12 -17.84
N ASP A 105 -1.00 -15.91 -18.39
CA ASP A 105 -0.25 -15.45 -19.56
C ASP A 105 1.17 -14.94 -19.21
N GLY A 106 1.56 -15.01 -17.93
CA GLY A 106 2.84 -14.54 -17.39
C GLY A 106 2.90 -13.02 -17.19
N SER A 107 1.80 -12.31 -17.38
CA SER A 107 1.74 -10.88 -17.08
C SER A 107 1.44 -10.64 -15.60
N TYR A 108 1.88 -9.49 -15.09
CA TYR A 108 1.72 -9.12 -13.69
C TYR A 108 0.98 -7.80 -13.52
N ILE A 109 0.21 -7.70 -12.45
CA ILE A 109 -0.36 -6.44 -11.95
C ILE A 109 0.02 -6.31 -10.47
N SER A 110 0.75 -5.25 -10.15
CA SER A 110 1.08 -4.91 -8.78
C SER A 110 0.08 -3.92 -8.20
N ILE A 111 -0.33 -4.15 -6.95
CA ILE A 111 -1.20 -3.24 -6.20
C ILE A 111 -0.50 -2.80 -4.92
N SER A 112 -0.27 -1.50 -4.80
CA SER A 112 0.43 -0.89 -3.69
C SER A 112 -0.44 0.13 -2.98
N VAL A 113 -0.51 0.04 -1.66
CA VAL A 113 -1.23 1.01 -0.84
C VAL A 113 -0.26 2.12 -0.47
N GLU A 114 -0.47 3.32 -0.98
CA GLU A 114 0.48 4.41 -0.87
C GLU A 114 -0.12 5.65 -0.21
N VAL A 115 0.76 6.39 0.45
CA VAL A 115 0.51 7.77 0.87
C VAL A 115 0.40 8.62 -0.38
N ARG A 116 -0.73 9.32 -0.58
CA ARG A 116 -0.90 10.29 -1.67
C ARG A 116 -0.40 11.66 -1.24
N LYS A 117 0.71 12.10 -1.83
CA LYS A 117 1.49 13.29 -1.48
C LYS A 117 1.25 14.41 -2.50
N LYS A 118 1.32 15.66 -2.04
CA LYS A 118 1.38 16.83 -2.91
C LYS A 118 2.79 17.04 -3.46
N GLN A 119 2.90 17.84 -4.51
CA GLN A 119 4.17 18.21 -5.09
C GLN A 119 5.09 18.83 -4.03
N GLY A 120 6.32 18.32 -3.94
CA GLY A 120 7.31 18.74 -2.94
C GLY A 120 7.11 18.15 -1.53
N GLU A 121 6.04 17.38 -1.29
CA GLU A 121 5.88 16.68 0.00
C GLU A 121 6.68 15.38 0.04
N HIS A 122 7.33 15.16 1.19
CA HIS A 122 8.00 13.91 1.52
C HIS A 122 7.23 13.17 2.60
N PHE A 123 7.28 11.84 2.58
CA PHE A 123 6.64 11.02 3.60
C PHE A 123 7.26 11.27 4.99
N ASP A 124 6.36 11.45 5.96
CA ASP A 124 6.70 11.60 7.37
C ASP A 124 5.67 10.86 8.23
N ALA A 125 6.14 9.93 9.05
CA ALA A 125 5.31 9.08 9.89
C ALA A 125 4.50 9.87 10.92
N PHE A 126 5.07 10.95 11.47
CA PHE A 126 4.38 11.82 12.43
C PHE A 126 3.28 12.61 11.73
N LYS A 127 3.56 13.24 10.58
CA LYS A 127 2.53 13.92 9.76
C LYS A 127 1.37 12.98 9.38
N GLY A 128 1.68 11.70 9.11
CA GLY A 128 0.69 10.66 8.87
C GLY A 128 -0.26 10.39 10.04
N LEU A 129 0.14 10.63 11.30
CA LEU A 129 -0.77 10.55 12.45
C LEU A 129 -1.82 11.68 12.46
N PHE A 130 -1.47 12.84 11.90
CA PHE A 130 -2.28 14.07 11.96
C PHE A 130 -2.98 14.40 10.64
N ARG A 131 -3.41 13.39 9.87
CA ARG A 131 -4.24 13.56 8.65
C ARG A 131 -3.61 14.51 7.62
N HIS A 132 -2.28 14.49 7.46
CA HIS A 132 -1.60 15.33 6.45
C HIS A 132 -1.68 14.75 5.05
N PHE A 133 -1.73 13.42 4.94
CA PHE A 133 -1.72 12.73 3.67
C PHE A 133 -3.03 11.99 3.41
N GLU A 134 -3.46 11.98 2.16
CA GLU A 134 -4.52 11.09 1.70
C GLU A 134 -3.95 9.69 1.41
N LEU A 135 -4.81 8.69 1.34
CA LEU A 135 -4.47 7.32 0.96
C LEU A 135 -4.83 7.10 -0.51
N MET A 136 -3.99 6.38 -1.26
CA MET A 136 -4.36 5.84 -2.55
C MET A 136 -3.91 4.39 -2.70
N TYR A 137 -4.53 3.69 -3.65
CA TYR A 137 -4.01 2.43 -4.16
C TYR A 137 -3.40 2.73 -5.53
N VAL A 138 -2.14 2.40 -5.72
CA VAL A 138 -1.48 2.36 -7.01
C VAL A 138 -1.72 0.97 -7.60
N ILE A 139 -2.28 0.93 -8.81
CA ILE A 139 -2.36 -0.28 -9.64
C ILE A 139 -1.37 -0.04 -10.78
N ALA A 140 -0.40 -0.94 -10.97
CA ALA A 140 0.72 -0.71 -11.88
C ALA A 140 1.19 -2.00 -12.58
N ASP A 141 1.86 -1.82 -13.70
CA ASP A 141 2.79 -2.82 -14.25
C ASP A 141 3.84 -3.13 -13.16
N GLU A 142 4.15 -4.40 -12.96
CA GLU A 142 5.13 -4.79 -11.94
C GLU A 142 6.50 -4.15 -12.18
N ARG A 143 6.91 -4.00 -13.44
CA ARG A 143 8.20 -3.40 -13.79
C ARG A 143 8.28 -1.95 -13.34
N ASP A 144 7.19 -1.18 -13.41
CA ASP A 144 7.16 0.20 -12.88
C ASP A 144 7.52 0.19 -11.39
N VAL A 145 6.74 -0.54 -10.59
CA VAL A 145 6.86 -0.46 -9.14
C VAL A 145 8.11 -1.12 -8.60
N ILE A 146 8.57 -2.23 -9.19
CA ILE A 146 9.80 -2.90 -8.76
C ILE A 146 11.02 -2.11 -9.22
N GLN A 147 11.10 -1.73 -10.50
CA GLN A 147 12.29 -1.07 -11.05
C GLN A 147 12.60 0.25 -10.35
N LEU A 148 11.59 1.05 -9.99
CA LEU A 148 11.79 2.25 -9.17
C LEU A 148 12.59 1.94 -7.91
N ARG A 149 12.24 0.85 -7.23
CA ARG A 149 12.75 0.48 -5.90
C ARG A 149 14.13 -0.18 -6.00
N SER A 150 14.25 -1.23 -6.83
CA SER A 150 15.49 -1.98 -6.98
C SER A 150 16.56 -1.23 -7.80
N ASN A 151 16.18 -0.60 -8.92
CA ASN A 151 17.16 -0.09 -9.87
C ASN A 151 17.48 1.40 -9.66
N PHE A 152 16.50 2.21 -9.24
CA PHE A 152 16.69 3.66 -9.11
C PHE A 152 16.90 4.10 -7.66
N ARG A 153 16.10 3.61 -6.70
CA ARG A 153 16.36 3.85 -5.27
C ARG A 153 17.50 3.01 -4.72
N LYS A 154 17.81 1.87 -5.37
CA LYS A 154 18.79 0.88 -4.90
C LYS A 154 18.41 0.25 -3.54
N ASP A 155 17.11 0.14 -3.30
CA ASP A 155 16.56 -0.57 -2.14
C ASP A 155 16.61 -2.08 -2.38
N ASN A 156 16.72 -2.85 -1.30
CA ASN A 156 16.46 -4.28 -1.37
C ASN A 156 14.96 -4.49 -1.58
N VAL A 157 14.59 -5.39 -2.48
CA VAL A 157 13.20 -5.74 -2.77
C VAL A 157 13.09 -7.26 -2.68
N TYR A 158 12.39 -7.74 -1.65
CA TYR A 158 12.19 -9.16 -1.39
C TYR A 158 10.81 -9.56 -1.89
N LEU A 159 10.74 -10.59 -2.73
CA LEU A 159 9.49 -11.15 -3.27
C LEU A 159 9.25 -12.52 -2.64
N TYR A 160 8.08 -12.70 -2.03
CA TYR A 160 7.71 -13.94 -1.36
C TYR A 160 6.43 -14.51 -1.98
N PRO A 161 6.53 -15.66 -2.68
CA PRO A 161 5.34 -16.38 -3.15
C PRO A 161 4.42 -16.75 -1.99
N ILE A 162 3.14 -16.37 -2.09
CA ILE A 162 2.16 -16.65 -1.05
C ILE A 162 1.59 -18.06 -1.21
N LYS A 163 1.60 -18.82 -0.11
CA LYS A 163 0.93 -20.12 0.01
C LYS A 163 -0.57 -19.91 0.24
N THR A 164 -1.36 -19.97 -0.83
CA THR A 164 -2.82 -19.84 -0.75
C THR A 164 -3.52 -20.55 -1.90
N THR A 165 -4.85 -20.62 -1.86
CA THR A 165 -5.67 -21.24 -2.93
C THR A 165 -6.04 -20.21 -4.01
N PRO A 166 -6.28 -20.63 -5.26
CA PRO A 166 -6.70 -19.72 -6.34
C PRO A 166 -7.89 -18.84 -5.96
N GLU A 167 -8.90 -19.40 -5.28
CA GLU A 167 -10.10 -18.64 -4.88
C GLU A 167 -9.76 -17.49 -3.92
N LYS A 168 -8.74 -17.66 -3.08
CA LYS A 168 -8.29 -16.61 -2.16
C LYS A 168 -7.46 -15.53 -2.87
N ILE A 169 -6.69 -15.89 -3.90
CA ILE A 169 -5.98 -14.93 -4.76
C ILE A 169 -6.99 -14.02 -5.45
N GLN A 170 -8.01 -14.63 -6.06
CA GLN A 170 -9.10 -13.93 -6.73
C GLN A 170 -9.84 -12.96 -5.79
N LYS A 171 -10.20 -13.42 -4.60
CA LYS A 171 -10.83 -12.57 -3.57
C LYS A 171 -9.92 -11.43 -3.13
N MET A 172 -8.62 -11.68 -2.95
CA MET A 172 -7.65 -10.64 -2.57
C MET A 172 -7.55 -9.56 -3.63
N PHE A 173 -7.44 -9.96 -4.90
CA PHE A 173 -7.42 -9.01 -6.01
C PHE A 173 -8.68 -8.15 -6.02
N LEU A 174 -9.86 -8.77 -5.97
CA LEU A 174 -11.15 -8.08 -5.95
C LEU A 174 -11.30 -7.10 -4.78
N GLU A 175 -10.98 -7.51 -3.55
CA GLU A 175 -11.06 -6.64 -2.37
C GLU A 175 -10.16 -5.39 -2.52
N MET A 176 -8.95 -5.56 -3.06
CA MET A 176 -8.03 -4.45 -3.29
C MET A 176 -8.53 -3.51 -4.41
N ILE A 177 -9.09 -4.06 -5.49
CA ILE A 177 -9.70 -3.27 -6.58
C ILE A 177 -10.91 -2.48 -6.07
N GLN A 178 -11.81 -3.13 -5.33
CA GLN A 178 -12.96 -2.46 -4.72
C GLN A 178 -12.52 -1.34 -3.78
N ARG A 179 -11.44 -1.55 -3.03
CA ARG A 179 -10.86 -0.52 -2.17
C ARG A 179 -10.30 0.66 -2.97
N ALA A 180 -9.62 0.42 -4.09
CA ALA A 180 -9.17 1.47 -4.99
C ALA A 180 -10.35 2.28 -5.56
N ASN A 181 -11.41 1.60 -6.04
CA ASN A 181 -12.65 2.24 -6.51
C ASN A 181 -13.30 3.10 -5.43
N SER A 182 -13.38 2.58 -4.20
CA SER A 182 -13.94 3.29 -3.05
C SER A 182 -13.18 4.59 -2.77
N LEU A 183 -11.83 4.54 -2.75
CA LEU A 183 -11.00 5.72 -2.50
C LEU A 183 -11.09 6.78 -3.60
N LYS A 184 -11.34 6.37 -4.86
CA LYS A 184 -11.60 7.31 -5.96
C LYS A 184 -12.87 8.12 -5.76
N GLN A 185 -13.91 7.51 -5.20
CA GLN A 185 -15.20 8.19 -4.94
C GLN A 185 -15.21 8.91 -3.60
N LYS A 186 -14.62 8.30 -2.58
CA LYS A 186 -14.59 8.77 -1.20
C LYS A 186 -13.14 8.71 -0.69
N PRO A 187 -12.39 9.81 -0.85
CA PRO A 187 -11.03 9.92 -0.32
C PRO A 187 -10.97 9.62 1.18
N GLU A 188 -9.84 9.07 1.62
CA GLU A 188 -9.56 8.82 3.03
C GLU A 188 -8.17 9.32 3.39
N PHE A 189 -7.97 9.67 4.66
CA PHE A 189 -6.63 9.96 5.15
C PHE A 189 -5.82 8.69 5.35
N TYR A 190 -4.54 8.75 4.95
CA TYR A 190 -3.54 7.81 5.43
C TYR A 190 -3.37 8.00 6.94
N ASN A 191 -3.11 6.89 7.65
CA ASN A 191 -2.75 6.94 9.06
C ASN A 191 -1.65 5.92 9.35
N THR A 192 -0.55 6.40 9.93
CA THR A 192 0.66 5.61 10.22
C THR A 192 0.43 4.38 11.13
N ILE A 193 -0.70 4.33 11.86
CA ILE A 193 -1.03 3.21 12.75
C ILE A 193 -2.21 2.40 12.20
N THR A 194 -3.25 3.04 11.69
CA THR A 194 -4.52 2.37 11.38
C THR A 194 -4.79 2.19 9.89
N ASN A 195 -4.14 2.97 9.01
CA ASN A 195 -4.42 3.00 7.58
C ASN A 195 -3.12 3.16 6.77
N THR A 196 -2.27 2.13 6.85
CA THR A 196 -0.96 2.02 6.18
C THR A 196 -0.98 0.95 5.10
N CYS A 197 0.14 0.75 4.41
CA CYS A 197 0.30 -0.39 3.50
C CYS A 197 0.07 -1.72 4.21
N THR A 198 0.82 -2.00 5.28
CA THR A 198 0.72 -3.28 6.00
C THR A 198 -0.65 -3.49 6.64
N THR A 199 -1.25 -2.47 7.27
CA THR A 199 -2.55 -2.65 7.94
C THR A 199 -3.69 -2.87 6.95
N ASN A 200 -3.59 -2.29 5.74
CA ASN A 200 -4.54 -2.57 4.66
C ASN A 200 -4.40 -3.99 4.13
N LEU A 201 -3.17 -4.47 3.89
CA LEU A 201 -2.95 -5.86 3.47
C LEU A 201 -3.49 -6.86 4.51
N VAL A 202 -3.20 -6.63 5.80
CA VAL A 202 -3.73 -7.45 6.89
C VAL A 202 -5.26 -7.42 6.93
N ARG A 203 -5.88 -6.24 6.70
CA ARG A 203 -7.33 -6.12 6.65
C ARG A 203 -7.92 -6.98 5.54
N HIS A 204 -7.40 -6.88 4.32
CA HIS A 204 -7.86 -7.70 3.19
C HIS A 204 -7.71 -9.20 3.47
N ILE A 205 -6.54 -9.62 3.97
CA ILE A 205 -6.29 -11.02 4.35
C ILE A 205 -7.32 -11.50 5.38
N ASN A 206 -7.61 -10.70 6.40
CA ASN A 206 -8.54 -11.05 7.47
C ASN A 206 -10.02 -10.96 7.04
N THR A 207 -10.36 -10.18 6.01
CA THR A 207 -11.68 -10.24 5.37
C THR A 207 -11.89 -11.60 4.68
N ILE A 208 -10.87 -12.09 4.00
CA ILE A 208 -10.94 -13.33 3.19
C ILE A 208 -10.82 -14.58 4.06
N THR A 209 -9.89 -14.57 5.01
CA THR A 209 -9.69 -15.64 5.99
C THR A 209 -9.70 -15.00 7.39
N PRO A 210 -10.86 -14.99 8.08
CA PRO A 210 -10.99 -14.37 9.38
C PRO A 210 -9.93 -14.83 10.38
N LYS A 211 -9.32 -13.86 11.08
CA LYS A 211 -8.28 -14.06 12.10
C LYS A 211 -6.99 -14.73 11.57
N ARG A 212 -6.75 -14.76 10.26
CA ARG A 212 -5.55 -15.35 9.66
C ARG A 212 -4.26 -14.67 10.12
N VAL A 213 -4.29 -13.34 10.26
CA VAL A 213 -3.20 -12.54 10.82
C VAL A 213 -3.69 -11.89 12.11
N PRO A 214 -3.28 -12.38 13.29
CA PRO A 214 -3.66 -11.79 14.56
C PRO A 214 -3.00 -10.41 14.74
N TRP A 215 -3.60 -9.57 15.59
CA TRP A 215 -3.03 -8.27 15.90
C TRP A 215 -1.65 -8.43 16.56
N SER A 216 -0.67 -7.65 16.11
CA SER A 216 0.70 -7.66 16.62
C SER A 216 1.36 -6.30 16.39
N LEU A 217 2.28 -5.90 17.27
CA LEU A 217 3.12 -4.73 17.07
C LEU A 217 3.99 -4.84 15.81
N LYS A 218 4.26 -6.08 15.33
CA LYS A 218 4.95 -6.33 14.05
C LYS A 218 4.21 -5.74 12.85
N ILE A 219 2.89 -5.57 12.93
CA ILE A 219 2.09 -4.94 11.86
C ILE A 219 2.44 -3.44 11.70
N LEU A 220 2.80 -2.79 12.82
CA LEU A 220 3.13 -1.36 12.86
C LEU A 220 4.58 -1.09 12.43
N ILE A 221 5.40 -2.13 12.31
CA ILE A 221 6.80 -2.07 11.93
C ILE A 221 6.97 -2.91 10.65
N PRO A 222 6.79 -2.31 9.46
CA PRO A 222 6.73 -3.07 8.21
C PRO A 222 7.95 -3.94 7.93
N THR A 223 9.12 -3.63 8.50
CA THR A 223 10.34 -4.46 8.39
C THR A 223 10.18 -5.87 8.99
N TYR A 224 9.19 -6.11 9.85
CA TYR A 224 8.89 -7.45 10.39
C TYR A 224 7.70 -8.14 9.71
N SER A 225 7.19 -7.57 8.61
CA SER A 225 5.99 -8.08 7.94
C SER A 225 6.21 -9.42 7.24
N ASP A 226 7.39 -9.63 6.64
CA ASP A 226 7.87 -10.90 6.10
C ASP A 226 7.97 -11.97 7.18
N LYS A 227 8.57 -11.63 8.33
CA LYS A 227 8.65 -12.53 9.49
C LYS A 227 7.27 -12.86 10.04
N LEU A 228 6.36 -11.89 10.11
CA LEU A 228 4.98 -12.14 10.53
C LEU A 228 4.27 -13.07 9.54
N ALA A 229 4.43 -12.85 8.23
CA ALA A 229 3.88 -13.71 7.19
C ALA A 229 4.45 -15.14 7.29
N TYR A 230 5.74 -15.29 7.58
CA TYR A 230 6.40 -16.57 7.86
C TYR A 230 5.78 -17.26 9.09
N ASP A 231 5.69 -16.53 10.21
CA ASP A 231 5.22 -17.06 11.50
C ASP A 231 3.77 -17.57 11.40
N VAL A 232 2.93 -16.93 10.58
CA VAL A 232 1.56 -17.40 10.33
C VAL A 232 1.48 -18.42 9.18
N GLY A 233 2.56 -18.70 8.46
CA GLY A 233 2.58 -19.65 7.33
C GLY A 233 1.86 -19.15 6.07
N LEU A 234 1.93 -17.84 5.80
CA LEU A 234 1.49 -17.27 4.51
C LEU A 234 2.57 -17.38 3.43
N ILE A 235 3.84 -17.44 3.82
CA ILE A 235 4.98 -17.66 2.92
C ILE A 235 5.66 -18.99 3.27
N ASP A 236 6.72 -19.36 2.54
CA ASP A 236 7.44 -20.58 2.87
C ASP A 236 7.99 -20.57 4.31
N ASN A 237 7.79 -21.69 4.98
CA ASN A 237 8.14 -21.94 6.37
C ASN A 237 8.70 -23.36 6.56
N SER A 238 9.13 -24.00 5.47
CA SER A 238 9.77 -25.31 5.46
C SER A 238 11.22 -25.27 5.97
N LEU A 239 11.90 -24.13 5.80
CA LEU A 239 13.26 -23.85 6.23
C LEU A 239 13.29 -22.70 7.24
N PRO A 240 14.37 -22.56 8.04
CA PRO A 240 14.55 -21.38 8.90
C PRO A 240 14.40 -20.07 8.12
N PHE A 241 13.74 -19.07 8.72
CA PHE A 241 13.40 -17.80 8.05
C PHE A 241 14.56 -17.13 7.29
N GLU A 242 15.77 -17.12 7.86
CA GLU A 242 16.95 -16.53 7.21
C GLU A 242 17.36 -17.23 5.91
N GLN A 243 16.91 -18.47 5.69
CA GLN A 243 17.13 -19.24 4.45
C GLN A 243 15.98 -19.10 3.45
N VAL A 244 14.79 -18.68 3.92
CA VAL A 244 13.64 -18.40 3.06
C VAL A 244 13.70 -16.97 2.51
N LYS A 245 14.39 -16.07 3.23
CA LYS A 245 14.58 -14.70 2.79
C LYS A 245 15.39 -14.67 1.48
N PRO A 246 14.81 -14.19 0.37
CA PRO A 246 15.47 -14.19 -0.94
C PRO A 246 16.59 -13.16 -1.05
#